data_AF-A0A2E4PA11-F1
#
_entry.id   AF-A0A2E4PA11-F1
#
_cell.length_a   1.000
_cell.length_b   1.000
_cell.length_c   1.000
_cell.angle_alpha   90.00
_cell.angle_beta   90.00
_cell.angle_gamma   90.00
#
_symmetry.space_group_name_H-M   'P 1'
#
loop_
_entity.id
_entity.type
_entity.pdbx_description
1 polymer ?
#
loop_
_entity_poly.entity_id
_entity_poly.type
_entity_poly.pdbx_seq_one_letter_code
_entity_poly.pdbx_strand_id
1 'polypeptide(L)'
;MKTGKLAILPFVALVRFYQWGISPFLPSACRYSPTCSQYMIEALKTHGLFKGLWLGTKRIASCNPWGGSGYDPVPPKGCSHKH
;
A
#
# COMPACT_ATOMS: atom_id res chain seq x y z
N MET A 1 -0.04 24.78 -1.97
CA MET A 1 -0.58 23.69 -1.12
C MET A 1 0.13 22.37 -1.42
N LYS A 2 1.33 22.12 -0.87
CA LYS A 2 2.14 20.90 -1.10
C LYS A 2 2.58 20.22 0.21
N THR A 3 1.90 20.48 1.32
CA THR A 3 2.32 20.03 2.66
C THR A 3 2.09 18.53 2.88
N GLY A 4 1.17 17.90 2.15
CA GLY A 4 0.81 16.48 2.35
C GLY A 4 1.83 15.45 1.86
N LYS A 5 2.80 15.82 1.00
CA LYS A 5 3.79 14.87 0.43
C LYS A 5 5.00 14.62 1.35
N LEU A 6 5.35 15.56 2.23
CA LEU A 6 6.48 15.38 3.16
C LEU A 6 6.16 14.39 4.29
N ALA A 7 4.91 14.37 4.76
CA ALA A 7 4.49 13.46 5.83
C ALA A 7 4.52 11.97 5.42
N ILE A 8 4.62 11.68 4.11
CA ILE A 8 4.62 10.32 3.56
C ILE A 8 6.00 9.66 3.69
N LEU A 9 7.06 10.47 3.64
CA LEU A 9 8.44 10.00 3.65
C LEU A 9 8.81 9.18 4.90
N PRO A 10 8.52 9.62 6.15
CA PRO A 10 8.86 8.83 7.32
C PRO A 10 8.07 7.51 7.37
N PHE A 11 6.82 7.51 6.92
CA PHE A 11 5.98 6.32 6.91
C PHE A 11 6.42 5.30 5.85
N VAL A 12 6.79 5.77 4.66
CA VAL A 12 7.36 4.91 3.61
C VAL A 12 8.72 4.38 4.04
N ALA A 13 9.54 5.18 4.73
CA ALA A 13 10.81 4.75 5.29
C ALA A 13 10.62 3.64 6.34
N LEU A 14 9.61 3.76 7.20
CA LEU A 14 9.26 2.74 8.21
C LEU A 14 8.79 1.43 7.55
N VAL A 15 7.95 1.51 6.53
CA VAL A 15 7.52 0.36 5.73
C VAL A 15 8.69 -0.27 4.97
N ARG A 16 9.63 0.53 4.45
CA ARG A 16 10.85 0.03 3.80
C ARG A 16 11.84 -0.58 4.78
N PHE A 17 11.93 -0.05 6.00
CA PHE A 17 12.74 -0.62 7.07
C PHE A 17 12.17 -1.97 7.50
N TYR A 18 10.84 -2.08 7.60
CA TYR A 18 10.15 -3.34 7.82
C TYR A 18 10.39 -4.32 6.65
N GLN A 19 10.32 -3.87 5.39
CA GLN A 19 10.72 -4.69 4.25
C GLN A 19 12.18 -5.13 4.37
N TRP A 20 13.13 -4.28 4.74
CA TRP A 20 14.52 -4.68 4.85
C TRP A 20 14.81 -5.67 5.98
N GLY A 21 14.12 -5.53 7.13
CA GLY A 21 14.27 -6.45 8.25
C GLY A 21 13.57 -7.79 8.04
N ILE A 22 12.43 -7.81 7.34
CA ILE A 22 11.53 -8.97 7.26
C ILE A 22 11.46 -9.61 5.85
N SER A 23 11.74 -8.87 4.77
CA SER A 23 11.78 -9.40 3.40
C SER A 23 12.83 -10.48 3.12
N PRO A 24 13.99 -10.57 3.80
CA PRO A 24 14.87 -11.72 3.60
C PRO A 24 14.34 -13.00 4.25
N PHE A 25 13.40 -12.89 5.20
CA PHE A 25 12.82 -14.03 5.92
C PHE A 25 11.42 -14.43 5.44
N LEU A 26 10.68 -13.56 4.75
CA LEU A 26 9.43 -13.94 4.11
C LEU A 26 9.66 -14.29 2.64
N PRO A 27 9.41 -15.56 2.22
CA PRO A 27 9.21 -15.87 0.80
C PRO A 27 8.04 -15.02 0.26
N SER A 28 7.88 -14.94 -1.06
CA SER A 28 6.77 -14.26 -1.73
C SER A 28 5.41 -14.86 -1.34
N ALA A 29 4.94 -14.51 -0.14
CA ALA A 29 3.74 -15.03 0.52
C ALA A 29 2.54 -14.08 0.36
N CYS A 30 2.73 -12.92 -0.33
CA CYS A 30 1.58 -12.11 -0.71
C CYS A 30 0.70 -12.94 -1.65
N ARG A 31 -0.44 -13.39 -1.13
CA ARG A 31 -1.47 -14.12 -1.89
C ARG A 31 -2.24 -13.23 -2.87
N TYR A 32 -1.97 -11.93 -2.85
CA TYR A 32 -2.58 -10.93 -3.71
C TYR A 32 -1.62 -10.46 -4.79
N SER A 33 -2.16 -10.22 -5.98
CA SER A 33 -1.47 -9.57 -7.09
C SER A 33 -2.13 -8.22 -7.39
N PRO A 34 -1.39 -7.11 -7.50
CA PRO A 34 0.03 -6.93 -7.21
C PRO A 34 0.35 -7.13 -5.71
N THR A 35 1.63 -7.30 -5.37
CA THR A 35 2.06 -7.55 -3.99
C THR A 35 1.65 -6.42 -3.05
N CYS A 36 1.50 -6.75 -1.77
CA CYS A 36 1.01 -5.83 -0.73
C CYS A 36 1.87 -4.55 -0.61
N SER A 37 3.18 -4.66 -0.87
CA SER A 37 4.12 -3.54 -0.94
C SER A 37 3.90 -2.64 -2.16
N GLN A 38 3.72 -3.23 -3.34
CA GLN A 38 3.39 -2.50 -4.56
C GLN A 38 2.04 -1.80 -4.43
N TYR A 39 1.03 -2.50 -3.89
CA TYR A 39 -0.28 -1.93 -3.60
C TYR A 39 -0.18 -0.73 -2.65
N MET A 40 0.63 -0.81 -1.58
CA MET A 40 0.81 0.31 -0.66
C MET A 40 1.47 1.53 -1.34
N ILE A 41 2.51 1.31 -2.16
CA ILE A 41 3.17 2.40 -2.90
C ILE A 41 2.18 3.06 -3.87
N GLU A 42 1.41 2.25 -4.58
CA GLU A 42 0.43 2.73 -5.55
C GLU A 42 -0.75 3.42 -4.86
N ALA A 43 -1.22 2.91 -3.73
CA ALA A 43 -2.27 3.54 -2.92
C ALA A 43 -1.81 4.87 -2.33
N LEU A 44 -0.55 5.00 -1.91
CA LEU A 44 0.04 6.26 -1.46
C LEU A 44 0.16 7.29 -2.60
N LYS A 45 0.61 6.86 -3.79
CA LYS A 45 0.66 7.71 -4.98
C LYS A 45 -0.74 8.13 -5.44
N THR A 46 -1.72 7.24 -5.30
CA THR A 46 -3.08 7.40 -5.81
C THR A 46 -3.95 8.17 -4.81
N HIS A 47 -4.06 7.79 -3.55
CA HIS A 47 -4.96 8.45 -2.60
C HIS A 47 -4.28 9.40 -1.61
N GLY A 48 -2.95 9.49 -1.60
CA GLY A 48 -2.18 10.27 -0.63
C GLY A 48 -1.91 9.47 0.67
N LEU A 49 -1.38 10.14 1.70
CA LEU A 49 -0.89 9.48 2.91
C LEU A 49 -1.97 8.69 3.66
N PHE A 50 -3.02 9.38 4.11
CA PHE A 50 -4.01 8.81 5.02
C PHE A 50 -4.80 7.68 4.36
N LYS A 51 -5.39 7.93 3.17
CA LYS A 51 -6.12 6.90 2.43
C LYS A 51 -5.21 5.80 1.88
N GLY A 52 -4.01 6.15 1.41
CA GLY A 52 -3.06 5.16 0.89
C GLY A 52 -2.54 4.21 1.97
N LEU A 53 -2.23 4.73 3.16
CA LEU A 53 -1.87 3.90 4.31
C LEU A 53 -3.03 3.04 4.78
N TRP A 54 -4.23 3.61 4.89
CA TRP A 54 -5.40 2.84 5.29
C TRP A 54 -5.65 1.65 4.36
N LEU A 55 -5.64 1.90 3.04
CA LEU A 55 -5.82 0.86 2.02
C LEU A 55 -4.69 -0.19 2.06
N GLY A 56 -3.44 0.26 2.12
CA GLY A 56 -2.29 -0.64 2.17
C GLY A 56 -2.23 -1.49 3.44
N THR A 57 -2.41 -0.88 4.61
CA THR A 57 -2.36 -1.59 5.91
C THR A 57 -3.51 -2.57 6.05
N LYS A 58 -4.73 -2.17 5.62
CA LYS A 58 -5.87 -3.10 5.56
C LYS A 58 -5.56 -4.32 4.69
N ARG A 59 -4.94 -4.10 3.52
CA ARG A 59 -4.55 -5.17 2.60
C ARG A 59 -3.47 -6.09 3.19
N ILE A 60 -2.48 -5.54 3.89
CA ILE A 60 -1.45 -6.30 4.61
C ILE A 60 -2.09 -7.14 5.72
N ALA A 61 -3.00 -6.57 6.51
CA ALA A 61 -3.71 -7.29 7.56
C ALA A 61 -4.58 -8.44 7.00
N SER A 62 -5.16 -8.25 5.81
CA SER A 62 -5.90 -9.30 5.08
C SER A 62 -4.98 -10.31 4.39
N CYS A 63 -3.68 -10.06 4.29
CA CYS A 63 -2.71 -10.95 3.66
C CYS A 63 -2.21 -12.01 4.65
N ASN A 64 -3.10 -12.88 5.09
CA ASN A 64 -2.82 -14.02 5.96
C ASN A 64 -3.47 -15.29 5.36
N PRO A 65 -3.10 -16.51 5.78
CA PRO A 65 -3.65 -17.75 5.20
C PRO A 65 -5.16 -17.95 5.42
N TRP A 66 -5.77 -17.27 6.39
CA TRP A 66 -7.22 -17.18 6.59
C TRP A 66 -7.87 -16.00 5.86
N GLY A 67 -7.06 -15.20 5.16
CA GLY A 67 -7.47 -14.07 4.37
C GLY A 67 -7.75 -14.47 2.92
N GLY A 68 -7.99 -13.47 2.08
CA GLY A 68 -8.26 -13.70 0.66
C GLY A 68 -6.98 -13.88 -0.16
N SER A 69 -7.19 -14.25 -1.42
CA SER A 69 -6.15 -14.30 -2.46
C SER A 69 -6.73 -13.87 -3.79
N GLY A 70 -5.95 -13.25 -4.66
CA GLY A 70 -6.42 -12.85 -5.99
C GLY A 70 -5.88 -11.51 -6.49
N TYR A 71 -6.42 -11.06 -7.62
CA TYR A 71 -6.05 -9.79 -8.24
C TYR A 71 -6.92 -8.65 -7.70
N ASP A 72 -6.32 -7.66 -7.06
CA ASP A 72 -7.04 -6.49 -6.54
C ASP A 72 -6.15 -5.23 -6.70
N PRO A 73 -6.26 -4.52 -7.82
CA PRO A 73 -5.47 -3.31 -8.08
C PRO A 73 -5.99 -2.13 -7.25
N VAL A 74 -5.15 -1.14 -7.02
CA VAL A 74 -5.57 0.07 -6.29
C VAL A 74 -6.67 0.78 -7.09
N PRO A 75 -7.82 1.11 -6.49
CA PRO A 75 -8.88 1.81 -7.19
C PRO A 75 -8.38 3.19 -7.64
N PRO A 76 -8.62 3.59 -8.91
CA PRO A 76 -8.24 4.92 -9.35
C PRO A 76 -8.98 5.98 -8.54
N LYS A 77 -8.30 7.09 -8.20
CA LYS A 77 -8.96 8.29 -7.68
C LYS A 77 -9.90 8.78 -8.78
N GLY A 78 -11.19 8.53 -8.60
CA GLY A 78 -12.24 8.83 -9.57
C GLY A 78 -12.08 10.23 -10.16
N CYS A 79 -12.31 10.32 -11.47
CA CYS A 79 -12.33 11.56 -12.21
C CYS A 79 -13.19 12.58 -11.46
N SER A 80 -12.55 13.65 -10.99
CA SER A 80 -13.22 14.92 -10.80
C SER A 80 -13.52 15.47 -12.20
N HIS A 81 -14.53 14.92 -12.88
CA HIS A 81 -15.22 15.64 -13.95
C HIS A 81 -15.87 16.86 -13.27
N LYS A 82 -15.10 17.95 -13.15
CA LYS A 82 -15.67 19.28 -13.03
C LYS A 82 -16.02 19.66 -14.47
N HIS A 83 -17.30 19.61 -14.81
CA HIS A 83 -17.81 20.43 -15.90
C HIS A 83 -18.07 21.81 -15.33
#